data_AF-A0A915V0X0-F1
#
_entry.id   AF-A0A915V0X0-F1
#
_cell.length_a   1.000
_cell.length_b   1.000
_cell.length_c   1.000
_cell.angle_alpha   90.00
_cell.angle_beta   90.00
_cell.angle_gamma   90.00
#
_symmetry.space_group_name_H-M   'P 1'
#
loop_
_entity.id
_entity.type
_entity.pdbx_description
1 polymer ?
#
loop_
_entity_poly.entity_id
_entity_poly.type
_entity_poly.pdbx_seq_one_letter_code
_entity_poly.pdbx_strand_id
1 'polypeptide(L)'
;MRRAILAAVGLTAMLCVLCGCLLATVVATDFWRYGVPAMEARREAQRRASGNSFPDAAAPTPLSNAPAGSSQAGSDASDALVHKHNCQACHGQDLRGQQLGALYAPNLTSSGVAGSWSEAEFIAAMRTGQRPDGNQMSDAMPWRAIGKADDEALKRLWAYLKSLP
;
A
#
# COMPACT_ATOMS: atom_id res chain seq x y z
N MET A 1 5.99 65.82 -29.77
CA MET A 1 5.56 65.45 -28.41
C MET A 1 4.96 64.03 -28.28
N ARG A 2 4.30 63.45 -29.29
CA ARG A 2 3.66 62.11 -29.19
C ARG A 2 4.61 60.89 -29.21
N ARG A 3 5.87 61.03 -29.62
CA ARG A 3 6.84 59.92 -29.69
C ARG A 3 7.52 59.57 -28.35
N ALA A 4 7.57 60.52 -27.40
CA ALA A 4 8.19 60.28 -26.09
C ALA A 4 7.27 59.49 -25.13
N ILE A 5 5.96 59.56 -25.33
CA ILE A 5 4.97 58.93 -24.45
C ILE A 5 4.89 57.41 -24.68
N LEU A 6 5.06 56.93 -25.93
CA LEU A 6 5.05 55.48 -26.22
C LEU A 6 6.27 54.73 -25.65
N ALA A 7 7.44 55.37 -25.55
CA ALA A 7 8.63 54.74 -24.99
C ALA A 7 8.51 54.52 -23.47
N ALA A 8 7.86 55.45 -22.76
CA ALA A 8 7.66 55.37 -21.31
C ALA A 8 6.66 54.26 -20.91
N VAL A 9 5.60 54.07 -21.70
CA VAL A 9 4.59 53.03 -21.44
C VAL A 9 5.16 51.63 -21.66
N GLY A 10 5.98 51.42 -22.70
CA GLY A 10 6.62 50.13 -22.98
C GLY A 10 7.66 49.73 -21.93
N LEU A 11 8.45 50.69 -21.44
CA LEU A 11 9.46 50.43 -20.41
C LEU A 11 8.81 50.06 -19.07
N THR A 12 7.68 50.68 -18.72
CA THR A 12 6.95 50.42 -17.48
C THR A 12 6.31 49.03 -17.46
N ALA A 13 5.71 48.60 -18.57
CA ALA A 13 5.12 47.26 -18.69
C ALA A 13 6.20 46.15 -18.62
N MET A 14 7.36 46.38 -19.24
CA MET A 14 8.47 45.42 -19.23
C MET A 14 9.12 45.29 -17.83
N LEU A 15 9.24 46.40 -17.09
CA LEU A 15 9.69 46.37 -15.69
C LEU A 15 8.72 45.62 -14.77
N CYS A 16 7.40 45.73 -14.98
CA CYS A 16 6.41 44.99 -14.19
C CYS A 16 6.48 43.46 -14.41
N VAL A 17 6.65 43.00 -15.65
CA VAL A 17 6.77 41.56 -15.95
C VAL A 17 8.07 40.98 -15.37
N LEU A 18 9.18 41.71 -15.48
CA LEU A 18 10.46 41.30 -14.89
C LEU A 18 10.41 41.26 -13.36
N CYS A 19 9.77 42.24 -12.72
CA CYS A 19 9.57 42.27 -11.28
C CYS A 19 8.69 41.09 -10.79
N GLY A 20 7.60 40.78 -11.50
CA GLY A 20 6.72 39.66 -11.19
C GLY A 20 7.41 38.28 -11.32
N CYS A 21 8.21 38.07 -12.37
CA CYS A 21 8.98 36.84 -12.54
C CYS A 21 10.04 36.66 -11.45
N LEU A 22 10.75 37.73 -11.09
CA LEU A 22 11.74 37.70 -9.99
C LEU A 22 11.08 37.34 -8.66
N LEU A 23 9.95 37.96 -8.32
CA LEU A 23 9.20 37.65 -7.10
C LEU A 23 8.70 36.20 -7.07
N ALA A 24 8.20 35.69 -8.19
CA ALA A 24 7.75 34.29 -8.28
C ALA A 24 8.91 33.29 -8.10
N THR A 25 10.08 33.57 -8.68
CA THR A 25 11.27 32.72 -8.49
C THR A 25 11.80 32.77 -7.07
N VAL A 26 11.83 33.95 -6.43
CA VAL A 26 12.26 34.11 -5.03
C VAL A 26 11.33 33.34 -4.10
N VAL A 27 10.00 33.50 -4.23
CA VAL A 27 9.02 32.78 -3.41
C VAL A 27 9.11 31.25 -3.62
N ALA A 28 9.34 30.79 -4.85
CA ALA A 28 9.51 29.37 -5.13
C ALA A 28 10.81 28.80 -4.50
N THR A 29 11.92 29.55 -4.57
CA THR A 29 13.18 29.16 -3.93
C THR A 29 13.11 29.22 -2.41
N ASP A 30 12.42 30.22 -1.85
CA ASP A 30 12.19 30.35 -0.39
C ASP A 30 11.28 29.23 0.12
N PHE A 31 10.24 28.84 -0.62
CA PHE A 31 9.38 27.72 -0.23
C PHE A 31 10.15 26.38 -0.23
N TRP A 32 11.03 26.16 -1.22
CA TRP A 32 11.88 24.98 -1.23
C TRP A 32 12.94 25.00 -0.13
N ARG A 33 13.54 26.16 0.13
CA ARG A 33 14.63 26.29 1.11
C ARG A 33 14.15 26.32 2.57
N TYR A 34 12.95 26.84 2.83
CA TYR A 34 12.43 27.02 4.19
C TYR A 34 11.13 26.25 4.46
N GLY A 35 10.31 25.94 3.45
CA GLY A 35 9.03 25.23 3.61
C GLY A 35 9.16 23.71 3.73
N VAL A 36 10.05 23.09 2.94
CA VAL A 36 10.28 21.62 2.99
C VAL A 36 10.83 21.18 4.35
N PRO A 37 11.86 21.84 4.95
CA PRO A 37 12.38 21.46 6.26
C PRO A 37 11.33 21.59 7.38
N ALA A 38 10.45 22.59 7.31
CA ALA A 38 9.37 22.78 8.28
C ALA A 38 8.28 21.69 8.18
N MET A 39 7.97 21.23 6.97
CA MET A 39 7.03 20.13 6.73
C MET A 39 7.63 18.78 7.16
N GLU A 40 8.93 18.57 6.95
CA GLU A 40 9.66 17.40 7.44
C GLU A 40 9.74 17.38 8.96
N ALA A 41 10.01 18.53 9.59
CA ALA A 41 10.00 18.68 11.04
C ALA A 41 8.61 18.38 11.64
N ARG A 42 7.53 18.80 10.97
CA ARG A 42 6.16 18.44 11.36
C ARG A 42 5.87 16.95 11.19
N ARG A 43 6.27 16.34 10.07
CA ARG A 43 6.15 14.88 9.85
C ARG A 43 6.92 14.10 10.91
N GLU A 44 8.11 14.57 11.27
CA GLU A 44 8.94 13.98 12.32
C GLU A 44 8.31 14.16 13.71
N ALA A 45 7.76 15.34 14.02
CA ALA A 45 7.00 15.56 15.24
C ALA A 45 5.75 14.66 15.30
N GLN A 46 5.08 14.45 14.17
CA GLN A 46 3.95 13.54 14.04
C GLN A 46 4.36 12.07 14.19
N ARG A 47 5.53 11.66 13.67
CA ARG A 47 6.11 10.32 13.89
C ARG A 47 6.46 10.08 15.36
N ARG A 48 7.06 11.08 16.03
CA ARG A 48 7.34 11.04 17.48
C ARG A 48 6.06 10.98 18.30
N ALA A 49 5.05 11.76 17.93
CA ALA A 49 3.74 11.74 18.57
C ALA A 49 2.96 10.44 18.30
N SER A 50 3.17 9.81 17.13
CA SER A 50 2.52 8.55 16.75
C SER A 50 3.28 7.30 17.19
N GLY A 51 4.41 7.42 17.89
CA GLY A 51 5.15 6.30 18.45
C GLY A 51 5.82 5.33 17.45
N ASN A 52 5.79 5.63 16.15
CA ASN A 52 6.38 4.77 15.12
C ASN A 52 7.79 5.24 14.76
N SER A 53 8.74 4.91 15.64
CA SER A 53 10.17 4.94 15.33
C SER A 53 10.52 3.64 14.60
N PHE A 54 10.89 3.70 13.32
CA PHE A 54 11.53 2.56 12.63
C PHE A 54 13.05 2.69 12.79
N PRO A 55 13.72 1.89 13.64
CA PRO A 55 15.15 1.69 13.54
C PRO A 55 15.46 0.68 12.42
N ASP A 56 16.52 0.95 11.66
CA ASP A 56 17.12 -0.01 10.75
C ASP A 56 17.47 -1.30 11.51
N ALA A 57 16.86 -2.41 11.07
CA ALA A 57 17.18 -3.81 11.38
C ALA A 57 17.68 -4.14 12.80
N ALA A 58 16.75 -4.23 13.76
CA ALA A 58 16.83 -5.17 14.87
C ALA A 58 15.42 -5.72 15.15
N ALA A 59 15.34 -7.03 15.42
CA ALA A 59 14.14 -7.88 15.45
C ALA A 59 12.86 -7.26 16.07
N PRO A 60 11.66 -7.63 15.58
CA PRO A 60 10.41 -7.10 16.11
C PRO A 60 10.20 -7.54 17.57
N THR A 61 10.13 -6.57 18.49
CA THR A 61 9.54 -6.78 19.81
C THR A 61 8.04 -7.10 19.65
N PRO A 62 7.53 -8.17 20.29
CA PRO A 62 6.14 -8.57 20.11
C PRO A 62 5.19 -7.56 20.79
N LEU A 63 4.15 -7.14 20.04
CA LEU A 63 3.05 -6.35 20.57
C LEU A 63 2.32 -7.14 21.67
N SER A 64 2.45 -6.71 22.92
CA SER A 64 1.62 -7.20 24.01
C SER A 64 0.21 -6.63 23.87
N ASN A 65 -0.66 -7.43 23.26
CA ASN A 65 -2.04 -7.73 23.69
C ASN A 65 -2.75 -8.49 22.55
N ALA A 66 -2.27 -9.71 22.28
CA ALA A 66 -2.97 -10.74 21.52
C ALA A 66 -3.10 -11.97 22.44
N PRO A 67 -4.18 -12.76 22.34
CA PRO A 67 -4.28 -14.02 23.09
C PRO A 67 -3.03 -14.87 22.82
N ALA A 68 -2.41 -15.36 23.89
CA ALA A 68 -1.19 -16.16 23.85
C ALA A 68 -1.40 -17.36 22.91
N GLY A 69 -0.86 -17.27 21.69
CA GLY A 69 -1.04 -18.28 20.66
C GLY A 69 -0.59 -17.88 19.25
N SER A 70 -0.35 -16.60 18.95
CA SER A 70 0.23 -16.19 17.68
C SER A 70 1.73 -15.93 17.80
N SER A 71 2.49 -17.03 17.85
CA SER A 71 3.92 -16.98 17.58
C SER A 71 4.16 -16.30 16.24
N GLN A 72 5.19 -15.46 16.18
CA GLN A 72 5.74 -14.87 14.96
C GLN A 72 6.19 -15.96 13.97
N ALA A 73 5.23 -16.60 13.31
CA ALA A 73 5.45 -17.57 12.26
C ALA A 73 5.19 -16.87 10.92
N GLY A 74 6.28 -16.33 10.35
CA GLY A 74 6.33 -15.96 8.94
C GLY A 74 6.60 -14.50 8.65
N SER A 75 7.73 -13.95 9.08
CA SER A 75 8.27 -12.70 8.50
C SER A 75 8.89 -12.89 7.09
N ASP A 76 8.63 -14.03 6.44
CA ASP A 76 9.43 -14.51 5.32
C ASP A 76 8.51 -14.71 4.11
N ALA A 77 8.34 -13.66 3.29
CA ALA A 77 7.67 -13.62 1.97
C ALA A 77 6.17 -14.01 1.87
N SER A 78 5.62 -14.90 2.71
CA SER A 78 4.18 -15.23 2.72
C SER A 78 3.31 -14.14 3.34
N ASP A 79 3.80 -13.49 4.41
CA ASP A 79 3.19 -12.28 4.99
C ASP A 79 3.16 -11.13 3.98
N ALA A 80 4.15 -11.07 3.08
CA ALA A 80 4.22 -10.03 2.07
C ALA A 80 3.03 -10.06 1.11
N LEU A 81 2.56 -11.23 0.64
CA LEU A 81 1.37 -11.27 -0.24
C LEU A 81 0.07 -11.02 0.53
N VAL A 82 -0.06 -11.58 1.74
CA VAL A 82 -1.23 -11.38 2.60
C VAL A 82 -1.41 -9.91 2.95
N HIS A 83 -0.32 -9.23 3.31
CA HIS A 83 -0.31 -7.81 3.64
C HIS A 83 -0.43 -6.93 2.39
N LYS A 84 0.34 -7.20 1.32
CA LYS A 84 0.33 -6.42 0.07
C LYS A 84 -1.04 -6.38 -0.59
N HIS A 85 -1.78 -7.48 -0.53
CA HIS A 85 -3.13 -7.56 -1.09
C HIS A 85 -4.22 -7.41 -0.01
N ASN A 86 -3.83 -7.12 1.23
CA ASN A 86 -4.72 -6.90 2.36
C ASN A 86 -5.82 -7.98 2.48
N CYS A 87 -5.43 -9.25 2.42
CA CYS A 87 -6.37 -10.38 2.39
C CYS A 87 -7.34 -10.35 3.59
N GLN A 88 -6.87 -9.88 4.74
CA GLN A 88 -7.65 -9.77 5.97
C GLN A 88 -8.84 -8.83 5.86
N ALA A 89 -8.75 -7.77 5.04
CA ALA A 89 -9.87 -6.85 4.84
C ALA A 89 -11.08 -7.52 4.19
N CYS A 90 -10.86 -8.59 3.42
CA CYS A 90 -11.91 -9.35 2.76
C CYS A 90 -12.20 -10.69 3.42
N HIS A 91 -11.21 -11.38 3.99
CA HIS A 91 -11.34 -12.73 4.54
C HIS A 91 -11.36 -12.78 6.07
N GLY A 92 -11.44 -11.63 6.75
CA GLY A 92 -11.38 -11.53 8.20
C GLY A 92 -9.94 -11.51 8.72
N GLN A 93 -9.76 -11.00 9.94
CA GLN A 93 -8.44 -10.85 10.56
C GLN A 93 -7.69 -12.19 10.66
N ASP A 94 -8.42 -13.25 10.96
CA ASP A 94 -7.89 -14.61 11.07
C ASP A 94 -7.97 -15.41 9.76
N LEU A 95 -8.37 -14.76 8.65
CA LEU A 95 -8.55 -15.36 7.32
C LEU A 95 -9.60 -16.50 7.27
N ARG A 96 -10.49 -16.54 8.27
CA ARG A 96 -11.55 -17.56 8.41
C ARG A 96 -12.83 -17.27 7.62
N GLY A 97 -12.81 -16.25 6.78
CA GLY A 97 -13.92 -15.81 5.96
C GLY A 97 -14.78 -14.77 6.68
N GLN A 98 -15.51 -13.97 5.90
CA GLN A 98 -16.45 -12.96 6.42
C GLN A 98 -17.48 -12.58 5.35
N GLN A 99 -18.59 -12.02 5.82
CA GLN A 99 -19.63 -11.44 4.97
C GLN A 99 -19.21 -10.05 4.48
N LEU A 100 -19.36 -9.79 3.18
CA LEU A 100 -19.05 -8.54 2.49
C LEU A 100 -20.30 -8.03 1.77
N GLY A 101 -21.28 -7.55 2.54
CA GLY A 101 -22.58 -7.15 2.00
C GLY A 101 -23.32 -8.34 1.39
N ALA A 102 -23.54 -8.34 0.08
CA ALA A 102 -24.16 -9.46 -0.64
C ALA A 102 -23.17 -10.59 -1.02
N LEU A 103 -21.86 -10.34 -0.89
CA LEU A 103 -20.81 -11.32 -1.18
C LEU A 103 -20.35 -12.00 0.11
N TYR A 104 -19.79 -13.20 -0.03
CA TYR A 104 -19.13 -13.91 1.06
C TYR A 104 -17.71 -14.28 0.63
N ALA A 105 -16.74 -13.92 1.46
CA ALA A 105 -15.35 -14.33 1.28
C ALA A 105 -15.10 -15.60 2.10
N PRO A 106 -14.61 -16.69 1.47
CA PRO A 106 -14.48 -17.99 2.14
C PRO A 106 -13.35 -18.01 3.17
N ASN A 107 -13.41 -19.00 4.07
CA ASN A 107 -12.29 -19.41 4.92
C ASN A 107 -11.10 -19.85 4.07
N LEU A 108 -9.96 -19.17 4.21
CA LEU A 108 -8.75 -19.49 3.46
C LEU A 108 -7.85 -20.53 4.17
N THR A 109 -8.08 -20.79 5.45
CA THR A 109 -7.16 -21.58 6.29
C THR A 109 -7.22 -23.09 6.00
N SER A 110 -6.50 -23.87 6.80
CA SER A 110 -6.51 -25.34 6.72
C SER A 110 -7.88 -25.98 6.91
N SER A 111 -8.81 -25.30 7.59
CA SER A 111 -10.20 -25.73 7.75
C SER A 111 -11.13 -25.27 6.62
N GLY A 112 -10.59 -24.62 5.59
CA GLY A 112 -11.33 -24.10 4.44
C GLY A 112 -10.66 -24.40 3.10
N VAL A 113 -10.39 -23.35 2.32
CA VAL A 113 -9.85 -23.42 0.96
C VAL A 113 -8.49 -24.12 0.93
N ALA A 114 -7.52 -23.71 1.76
CA ALA A 114 -6.21 -24.39 1.79
C ALA A 114 -6.33 -25.84 2.29
N GLY A 115 -7.35 -26.14 3.11
CA GLY A 115 -7.75 -27.49 3.50
C GLY A 115 -8.14 -28.38 2.32
N SER A 116 -8.99 -27.82 1.46
CA SER A 116 -9.74 -28.56 0.43
C SER A 116 -9.05 -28.61 -0.92
N TRP A 117 -8.19 -27.63 -1.22
CA TRP A 117 -7.46 -27.55 -2.50
C TRP A 117 -6.02 -27.99 -2.32
N SER A 118 -5.49 -28.72 -3.29
CA SER A 118 -4.05 -28.94 -3.43
C SER A 118 -3.31 -27.63 -3.73
N GLU A 119 -1.99 -27.60 -3.50
CA GLU A 119 -1.14 -26.47 -3.85
C GLU A 119 -1.26 -26.11 -5.34
N ALA A 120 -1.25 -27.12 -6.21
CA ALA A 120 -1.36 -26.95 -7.66
C ALA A 120 -2.71 -26.34 -8.07
N GLU A 121 -3.81 -26.81 -7.47
CA GLU A 121 -5.14 -26.26 -7.70
C GLU A 121 -5.26 -24.82 -7.21
N PHE A 122 -4.70 -24.49 -6.05
CA PHE A 122 -4.67 -23.12 -5.55
C PHE A 122 -3.92 -22.18 -6.49
N ILE A 123 -2.73 -22.58 -6.95
CA ILE A 123 -1.93 -21.77 -7.88
C ILE A 123 -2.67 -21.62 -9.21
N ALA A 124 -3.21 -22.71 -9.77
CA ALA A 124 -3.99 -22.65 -11.01
C ALA A 124 -5.19 -21.71 -10.88
N ALA A 125 -5.90 -21.74 -9.75
CA ALA A 125 -7.01 -20.86 -9.48
C ALA A 125 -6.59 -19.38 -9.36
N MET A 126 -5.44 -19.09 -8.75
CA MET A 126 -4.90 -17.71 -8.73
C MET A 126 -4.48 -17.22 -10.12
N ARG A 127 -3.95 -18.11 -10.97
CA ARG A 127 -3.53 -17.76 -12.34
C ARG A 127 -4.71 -17.53 -13.28
N THR A 128 -5.75 -18.35 -13.18
CA THR A 128 -6.85 -18.40 -14.15
C THR A 128 -8.14 -17.76 -13.65
N GLY A 129 -8.29 -17.61 -12.33
CA GLY A 129 -9.55 -17.27 -11.69
C GLY A 129 -10.57 -18.41 -11.71
N GLN A 130 -10.22 -19.61 -12.17
CA GLN A 130 -11.13 -20.75 -12.19
C GLN A 130 -10.90 -21.65 -10.96
N ARG A 131 -11.97 -21.93 -10.22
CA ARG A 131 -11.94 -22.81 -9.05
C ARG A 131 -11.85 -24.28 -9.48
N PRO A 132 -11.41 -25.19 -8.59
CA PRO A 132 -11.38 -26.64 -8.88
C PRO A 132 -12.75 -27.23 -9.21
N ASP A 133 -13.83 -26.61 -8.74
CA ASP A 133 -15.21 -26.98 -9.08
C ASP A 133 -15.68 -26.45 -10.45
N GLY A 134 -14.80 -25.78 -11.21
CA GLY A 134 -15.06 -25.22 -12.54
C GLY A 134 -15.68 -23.82 -12.52
N ASN A 135 -16.12 -23.30 -11.37
CA ASN A 135 -16.73 -21.98 -11.29
C ASN A 135 -15.69 -20.86 -11.39
N GLN A 136 -16.08 -19.75 -12.01
CA GLN A 136 -15.24 -18.54 -12.03
C GLN A 136 -15.27 -17.84 -10.66
N MET A 137 -14.10 -17.39 -10.20
CA MET A 137 -13.98 -16.51 -9.04
C MET A 137 -14.61 -15.15 -9.32
N SER A 138 -15.22 -14.57 -8.29
CA SER A 138 -15.74 -13.20 -8.34
C SER A 138 -14.64 -12.21 -8.71
N ASP A 139 -14.96 -11.21 -9.54
CA ASP A 139 -14.05 -10.11 -9.87
C ASP A 139 -13.73 -9.22 -8.66
N ALA A 140 -14.50 -9.32 -7.57
CA ALA A 140 -14.17 -8.67 -6.30
C ALA A 140 -12.94 -9.28 -5.63
N MET A 141 -12.63 -10.55 -5.93
CA MET A 141 -11.41 -11.20 -5.47
C MET A 141 -10.27 -10.82 -6.45
N PRO A 142 -9.16 -10.21 -5.98
CA PRO A 142 -8.11 -9.68 -6.86
C PRO A 142 -7.16 -10.75 -7.42
N TRP A 143 -7.69 -11.89 -7.88
CA TRP A 143 -6.90 -13.04 -8.36
C TRP A 143 -5.98 -12.65 -9.52
N ARG A 144 -6.41 -11.74 -10.42
CA ARG A 144 -5.58 -11.24 -11.53
C ARG A 144 -4.33 -10.49 -11.06
N ALA A 145 -4.37 -9.87 -9.89
CA ALA A 145 -3.24 -9.16 -9.31
C ALA A 145 -2.34 -10.12 -8.54
N ILE A 146 -2.93 -10.98 -7.71
CA ILE A 146 -2.21 -12.00 -6.92
C ILE A 146 -1.52 -12.99 -7.84
N GLY A 147 -2.22 -13.47 -8.86
CA GLY A 147 -1.74 -14.39 -9.90
C GLY A 147 -0.67 -13.81 -10.83
N LYS A 148 -0.14 -12.61 -10.57
CA LYS A 148 1.08 -12.09 -11.21
C LYS A 148 2.35 -12.33 -10.37
N ALA A 149 2.21 -12.73 -9.11
CA ALA A 149 3.35 -13.13 -8.30
C ALA A 149 4.09 -14.31 -8.95
N ASP A 150 5.37 -14.49 -8.64
CA ASP A 150 6.09 -15.70 -9.07
C ASP A 150 5.51 -16.96 -8.40
N ASP A 151 5.81 -18.13 -8.95
CA ASP A 151 5.29 -19.40 -8.44
C ASP A 151 5.74 -19.66 -7.01
N GLU A 152 6.95 -19.25 -6.64
CA GLU A 152 7.49 -19.48 -5.31
C GLU A 152 6.72 -18.69 -4.25
N ALA A 153 6.35 -17.45 -4.53
CA ALA A 153 5.53 -16.61 -3.68
C ALA A 153 4.11 -17.16 -3.54
N LEU A 154 3.50 -17.68 -4.62
CA LEU A 154 2.19 -18.33 -4.52
C LEU A 154 2.23 -19.63 -3.70
N LYS A 155 3.31 -20.42 -3.83
CA LYS A 155 3.53 -21.61 -2.99
C LYS A 155 3.67 -21.24 -1.52
N ARG A 156 4.48 -20.22 -1.20
CA ARG A 156 4.63 -19.70 0.17
C ARG A 156 3.30 -19.20 0.73
N LEU A 157 2.50 -18.49 -0.08
CA LEU A 157 1.16 -18.06 0.32
C LEU A 157 0.26 -19.25 0.65
N TRP A 158 0.21 -20.27 -0.20
CA TRP A 158 -0.58 -21.48 0.06
C TRP A 158 -0.12 -22.19 1.35
N ALA A 159 1.19 -22.39 1.51
CA ALA A 159 1.76 -23.03 2.70
C ALA A 159 1.43 -22.25 3.98
N TYR A 160 1.49 -20.93 3.95
CA TYR A 160 1.09 -20.08 5.07
C TYR A 160 -0.40 -20.27 5.40
N LEU A 161 -1.29 -20.16 4.41
CA LEU A 161 -2.73 -20.37 4.63
C LEU A 161 -3.03 -21.77 5.18
N LYS A 162 -2.30 -22.79 4.70
CA LYS A 162 -2.39 -24.17 5.18
C LYS A 162 -1.90 -24.34 6.62
N SER A 163 -1.01 -23.49 7.10
CA SER A 163 -0.50 -23.52 8.47
C SER A 163 -1.45 -22.92 9.50
N LEU A 164 -2.44 -22.13 9.06
CA LEU A 164 -3.41 -21.47 9.94
C LEU A 164 -4.51 -22.45 10.37
N PRO A 165 -5.03 -22.32 11.61
CA PRO A 165 -6.12 -23.15 12.14
C PRO A 165 -7.48 -22.88 11.47
#